data_AF-A0A9D4MF05-F1
#
_entry.id   AF-A0A9D4MF05-F1
#
_cell.length_a   1.000
_cell.length_b   1.000
_cell.length_c   1.000
_cell.angle_alpha   90.00
_cell.angle_beta   90.00
_cell.angle_gamma   90.00
#
_symmetry.space_group_name_H-M   'P 1'
#
loop_
_entity.id
_entity.type
_entity.pdbx_description
1 polymer ?
#
loop_
_entity_poly.entity_id
_entity_poly.type
_entity_poly.pdbx_seq_one_letter_code
_entity_poly.pdbx_strand_id
1 'polypeptide(L)'
;MTQQITNQNEKKHNEEANIPCKIQALDPWDLSLKPFLSEPAPLKCTENIDLFYVQENGILVINASVEKANGVTVSDWKCYYSNITRGLGDSNVIFSGKKEFKYTFLVESQLFRITCFNHTAKSAAKVYDMAFFNPYWVANKLDEIDDETEYKSSVILIGIDSLSRSNAIRSLPKTLQYLRDDLEAFDFMGLRKVGLNTFPNLIPLLTGRPHTDFPNYMQGKDFADSIPLIWKENCTARTATAFIEDCPGISMFNYLKPGFYKQPSEYYFRSFEVARRKFKPMIFTSLGKDSKDCYGQKNVFVLMKEYFKGFLKVYREKRKFALFWATHVGHDYVNHVRRFDEPLLEMLQWMKREINLENIMLIFFGDHGFRMGGLALTHIGREENNNHALIIHVPKQLKVNVENILFKNTARLVSHYDIYQTMYDIIAFKHIPPPQYMDVQDTLVRRNILNPIPIDRTCSDAGVPAEYCTCYEKISVDTNSSICLELGQHLVHHINKKILHSYRKCAVLNLYNISDVSLEYSDKHVKRQADQGRKSSWNNQTKSEAAEEALYNDGGYRMVIYTIPGKACFEGLLDYSSATDGYRIKVIGLPSRLNVYGNQSHCTETVVLKSFCYCKDLLNDH
;
A
#
# COMPACT_ATOMS: atom_id res chain seq x y z
N MET A 1 20.42 30.87 20.02
CA MET A 1 19.36 30.89 21.06
C MET A 1 18.00 30.43 20.54
N THR A 2 17.71 30.48 19.25
CA THR A 2 16.43 30.05 18.65
C THR A 2 16.26 28.53 18.49
N GLN A 3 17.32 27.74 18.71
CA GLN A 3 17.34 26.28 18.52
C GLN A 3 17.06 25.48 19.82
N GLN A 4 17.14 26.13 20.99
CA GLN A 4 16.84 25.51 22.29
C GLN A 4 15.37 25.66 22.70
N ILE A 5 14.64 26.61 22.11
CA ILE A 5 13.23 26.88 22.43
C ILE A 5 12.29 25.92 21.67
N THR A 6 12.69 25.43 20.49
CA THR A 6 11.99 24.35 19.77
C THR A 6 12.08 23.00 20.49
N ASN A 7 13.25 22.66 21.05
CA ASN A 7 13.45 21.39 21.76
C ASN A 7 12.71 21.30 23.11
N GLN A 8 12.38 22.42 23.75
CA GLN A 8 11.60 22.40 25.00
C GLN A 8 10.09 22.31 24.76
N ASN A 9 9.58 22.84 23.64
CA ASN A 9 8.17 22.70 23.27
C ASN A 9 7.85 21.33 22.65
N GLU A 10 8.81 20.68 21.97
CA GLU A 10 8.66 19.28 21.54
C GLU A 10 8.75 18.30 22.72
N LYS A 11 9.55 18.59 23.74
CA LYS A 11 9.65 17.74 24.94
C LYS A 11 8.38 17.70 25.79
N LYS A 12 7.58 18.77 25.83
CA LYS A 12 6.28 18.74 26.53
C LYS A 12 5.22 17.90 25.80
N HIS A 13 5.28 17.82 24.48
CA HIS A 13 4.37 16.96 23.69
C HIS A 13 4.64 15.45 23.83
N ASN A 14 5.76 15.07 24.45
CA ASN A 14 6.09 13.66 24.71
C ASN A 14 5.56 13.13 26.04
N GLU A 15 5.02 13.96 26.94
CA GLU A 15 4.39 13.45 28.17
C GLU A 15 3.01 12.84 27.89
N GLU A 16 2.38 13.20 26.77
CA GLU A 16 1.00 12.87 26.37
C GLU A 16 0.87 11.53 25.60
N ALA A 17 1.99 10.87 25.28
CA ALA A 17 2.04 9.66 24.43
C ALA A 17 2.37 8.35 25.20
N ASN A 18 2.44 8.37 26.52
CA ASN A 18 2.95 7.25 27.34
C ASN A 18 1.92 6.15 27.68
N ILE A 19 0.81 6.05 26.94
CA ILE A 19 -0.21 5.02 27.19
C ILE A 19 0.08 3.77 26.34
N PRO A 20 0.26 2.60 26.96
CA PRO A 20 0.32 1.32 26.26
C PRO A 20 -0.78 1.16 25.21
N CYS A 21 -0.41 0.73 24.00
CA CYS A 21 -1.40 0.57 22.96
C CYS A 21 -2.37 -0.59 23.26
N LYS A 22 -3.67 -0.29 23.34
CA LYS A 22 -4.71 -1.30 23.38
C LYS A 22 -5.22 -1.58 21.97
N ILE A 23 -4.77 -2.69 21.39
CA ILE A 23 -5.25 -3.12 20.06
C ILE A 23 -6.72 -3.51 20.17
N GLN A 24 -7.58 -2.74 19.52
CA GLN A 24 -9.01 -3.05 19.46
C GLN A 24 -9.28 -4.20 18.48
N ALA A 25 -10.08 -5.17 18.92
CA ALA A 25 -10.64 -6.18 18.04
C ALA A 25 -11.80 -5.56 17.25
N LEU A 26 -11.61 -5.34 15.95
CA LEU A 26 -12.67 -4.86 15.07
C LEU A 26 -13.55 -6.03 14.63
N ASP A 27 -14.87 -5.83 14.59
CA ASP A 27 -15.79 -6.75 13.93
C ASP A 27 -15.71 -6.52 12.41
N PRO A 28 -15.20 -7.49 11.62
CA PRO A 28 -15.14 -7.34 10.17
C PRO A 28 -16.53 -7.22 9.52
N TRP A 29 -17.59 -7.64 10.20
CA TRP A 29 -18.98 -7.66 9.70
C TRP A 29 -19.90 -6.67 10.41
N ASP A 30 -19.34 -5.63 11.03
CA ASP A 30 -20.11 -4.59 11.72
C ASP A 30 -21.29 -4.08 10.86
N LEU A 31 -22.46 -3.95 11.48
CA LEU A 31 -23.72 -3.63 10.79
C LEU A 31 -23.66 -2.32 10.01
N SER A 32 -22.81 -1.36 10.42
CA SER A 32 -22.62 -0.09 9.72
C SER A 32 -21.99 -0.26 8.33
N LEU A 33 -21.29 -1.37 8.09
CA LEU A 33 -20.65 -1.67 6.80
C LEU A 33 -21.62 -2.27 5.79
N LYS A 34 -22.71 -2.90 6.24
CA LYS A 34 -23.67 -3.64 5.40
C LYS A 34 -24.12 -2.89 4.14
N PRO A 35 -24.42 -1.58 4.15
CA PRO A 35 -24.84 -0.85 2.94
C PRO A 35 -23.76 -0.76 1.85
N PHE A 36 -22.51 -1.03 2.19
CA PHE A 36 -21.36 -0.81 1.31
C PHE A 36 -20.66 -2.12 0.89
N LEU A 37 -21.03 -3.24 1.51
CA LEU A 37 -20.50 -4.56 1.15
C LEU A 37 -21.38 -5.19 0.07
N SER A 38 -20.75 -5.60 -1.03
CA SER A 38 -21.43 -6.23 -2.16
C SER A 38 -20.53 -7.20 -2.91
N GLU A 39 -21.13 -8.15 -3.61
CA GLU A 39 -20.38 -9.04 -4.50
C GLU A 39 -19.93 -8.26 -5.74
N PRO A 40 -18.62 -8.19 -6.04
CA PRO A 40 -18.16 -7.51 -7.23
C PRO A 40 -18.55 -8.30 -8.49
N ALA A 41 -19.02 -7.59 -9.53
CA ALA A 41 -19.22 -8.24 -10.83
C ALA A 41 -17.92 -8.89 -11.35
N PRO A 42 -17.97 -10.03 -12.06
CA PRO A 42 -16.77 -10.64 -12.64
C PRO A 42 -16.04 -9.68 -13.60
N LEU A 43 -14.72 -9.83 -13.69
CA LEU A 43 -13.93 -9.10 -14.69
C LEU A 43 -14.24 -9.63 -16.09
N LYS A 44 -14.39 -8.72 -17.05
CA LYS A 44 -14.71 -9.04 -18.45
C LYS A 44 -13.44 -9.18 -19.32
N CYS A 45 -12.34 -9.66 -18.75
CA CYS A 45 -11.17 -10.04 -19.53
C CYS A 45 -11.43 -11.50 -19.99
N THR A 46 -11.86 -11.70 -21.24
CA THR A 46 -12.62 -12.91 -21.63
C THR A 46 -11.81 -14.13 -22.05
N GLU A 47 -10.47 -14.12 -22.16
CA GLU A 47 -9.69 -15.31 -22.54
C GLU A 47 -8.25 -15.28 -22.00
N ASN A 48 -7.71 -16.46 -21.66
CA ASN A 48 -6.38 -16.63 -21.05
C ASN A 48 -5.24 -16.99 -22.02
N ILE A 49 -5.53 -17.14 -23.32
CA ILE A 49 -4.57 -17.77 -24.25
C ILE A 49 -4.09 -16.78 -25.31
N ASP A 50 -2.80 -16.45 -25.28
CA ASP A 50 -2.17 -15.59 -26.29
C ASP A 50 -1.85 -16.39 -27.56
N LEU A 51 -2.01 -15.75 -28.73
CA LEU A 51 -1.57 -16.30 -30.02
C LEU A 51 -0.06 -16.59 -30.04
N PHE A 52 0.73 -15.72 -29.40
CA PHE A 52 2.16 -15.93 -29.20
C PHE A 52 2.45 -16.01 -27.70
N TYR A 53 3.26 -16.97 -27.28
CA TYR A 53 3.71 -17.08 -25.90
C TYR A 53 5.16 -17.55 -25.83
N VAL A 54 5.82 -17.30 -24.69
CA VAL A 54 7.21 -17.69 -24.46
C VAL A 54 7.25 -18.93 -23.58
N GLN A 55 7.93 -19.98 -24.05
CA GLN A 55 8.17 -21.21 -23.28
C GLN A 55 9.27 -21.02 -22.24
N GLU A 56 9.41 -21.97 -21.31
CA GLU A 56 10.41 -21.89 -20.22
C GLU A 56 11.86 -21.83 -20.70
N ASN A 57 12.15 -22.37 -21.89
CA ASN A 57 13.44 -22.26 -22.57
C ASN A 57 13.66 -20.90 -23.27
N GLY A 58 12.75 -19.94 -23.12
CA GLY A 58 12.83 -18.62 -23.74
C GLY A 58 12.43 -18.58 -25.22
N ILE A 59 11.93 -19.69 -25.80
CA ILE A 59 11.51 -19.74 -27.20
C ILE A 59 10.10 -19.16 -27.34
N LEU A 60 9.93 -18.22 -28.26
CA LEU A 60 8.63 -17.74 -28.68
C LEU A 60 7.96 -18.78 -29.57
N VAL A 61 6.72 -19.14 -29.26
CA VAL A 61 5.93 -20.12 -30.02
C VAL A 61 4.54 -19.60 -30.35
N ILE A 62 3.96 -20.13 -31.42
CA ILE A 62 2.60 -19.84 -31.87
C ILE A 62 1.64 -20.86 -31.25
N ASN A 63 0.52 -20.38 -30.73
CA ASN A 63 -0.52 -21.23 -30.20
C ASN A 63 -1.49 -21.68 -31.31
N ALA A 64 -1.30 -22.91 -31.80
CA ALA A 64 -2.12 -23.50 -32.85
C ALA A 64 -3.62 -23.57 -32.50
N SER A 65 -3.98 -23.70 -31.21
CA SER A 65 -5.38 -23.70 -30.78
C SER A 65 -6.02 -22.32 -30.92
N VAL A 66 -5.29 -21.26 -30.58
CA VAL A 66 -5.75 -19.86 -30.74
C VAL A 66 -5.83 -19.48 -32.22
N GLU A 67 -4.84 -19.93 -33.01
CA GLU A 67 -4.82 -19.77 -34.46
C GLU A 67 -6.09 -20.35 -35.10
N LYS A 68 -6.42 -21.61 -34.77
CA LYS A 68 -7.64 -22.27 -35.22
C LYS A 68 -8.91 -21.58 -34.72
N ALA A 69 -8.96 -21.20 -33.45
CA ALA A 69 -10.14 -20.56 -32.84
C ALA A 69 -10.46 -19.19 -33.47
N ASN A 70 -9.44 -18.46 -33.92
CA ASN A 70 -9.59 -17.15 -34.53
C ASN A 70 -9.66 -17.20 -36.07
N GLY A 71 -9.62 -18.39 -36.68
CA GLY A 71 -9.58 -18.54 -38.14
C GLY A 71 -8.37 -17.84 -38.78
N VAL A 72 -7.25 -17.81 -38.05
CA VAL A 72 -6.00 -17.19 -38.47
C VAL A 72 -5.10 -18.27 -39.07
N THR A 73 -4.27 -17.89 -40.03
CA THR A 73 -3.11 -18.67 -40.47
C THR A 73 -1.88 -17.78 -40.38
N VAL A 74 -1.08 -17.91 -39.33
CA VAL A 74 0.05 -17.01 -39.04
C VAL A 74 1.13 -17.13 -40.12
N SER A 75 1.24 -18.28 -40.79
CA SER A 75 2.16 -18.46 -41.93
C SER A 75 1.85 -17.55 -43.13
N ASP A 76 0.62 -17.05 -43.24
CA ASP A 76 0.21 -16.11 -44.31
C ASP A 76 0.56 -14.66 -43.95
N TRP A 77 1.08 -14.43 -42.75
CA TRP A 77 1.42 -13.12 -42.24
C TRP A 77 2.92 -12.84 -42.37
N LYS A 78 3.23 -11.56 -42.55
CA LYS A 78 4.58 -11.04 -42.41
C LYS A 78 4.74 -10.44 -41.02
N CYS A 79 5.41 -11.17 -40.13
CA CYS A 79 5.59 -10.79 -38.73
C CYS A 79 6.98 -10.20 -38.45
N TYR A 80 7.00 -9.22 -37.56
CA TYR A 80 8.19 -8.51 -37.12
C TYR A 80 8.28 -8.49 -35.61
N TYR A 81 9.51 -8.68 -35.14
CA TYR A 81 9.92 -8.61 -33.76
C TYR A 81 10.75 -7.35 -33.51
N SER A 82 10.49 -6.66 -32.40
CA SER A 82 11.29 -5.53 -31.93
C SER A 82 11.54 -5.64 -30.44
N ASN A 83 12.80 -5.51 -30.01
CA ASN A 83 13.14 -5.41 -28.60
C ASN A 83 12.53 -4.13 -28.03
N ILE A 84 12.07 -4.21 -26.79
CA ILE A 84 11.65 -3.05 -26.01
C ILE A 84 12.69 -2.87 -24.91
N THR A 85 13.29 -1.69 -24.86
CA THR A 85 14.22 -1.31 -23.79
C THR A 85 13.68 -0.11 -23.03
N ARG A 86 14.09 0.00 -21.76
CA ARG A 86 13.78 1.17 -20.95
C ARG A 86 14.44 2.41 -21.55
N GLY A 87 13.68 3.49 -21.66
CA GLY A 87 14.20 4.79 -22.09
C GLY A 87 14.86 5.55 -20.94
N LEU A 88 15.14 6.84 -21.17
CA LEU A 88 15.55 7.74 -20.10
C LEU A 88 14.38 7.97 -19.14
N GLY A 89 14.63 7.78 -17.84
CA GLY A 89 13.62 7.89 -16.80
C GLY A 89 12.55 6.80 -16.86
N ASP A 90 11.46 7.02 -16.13
CA ASP A 90 10.49 5.97 -15.81
C ASP A 90 9.20 5.97 -16.66
N SER A 91 9.12 6.92 -17.58
CA SER A 91 7.91 7.19 -18.38
C SER A 91 8.07 6.80 -19.85
N ASN A 92 9.24 6.28 -20.24
CA ASN A 92 9.58 6.07 -21.64
C ASN A 92 10.18 4.68 -21.89
N VAL A 93 9.89 4.15 -23.08
CA VAL A 93 10.48 2.93 -23.64
C VAL A 93 10.88 3.18 -25.09
N ILE A 94 11.95 2.52 -25.51
CA ILE A 94 12.55 2.58 -26.85
C ILE A 94 12.31 1.24 -27.55
N PHE A 95 12.04 1.29 -28.84
CA PHE A 95 11.85 0.10 -29.68
C PHE A 95 13.04 -0.03 -30.62
N SER A 96 13.61 -1.23 -30.72
CA SER A 96 14.65 -1.52 -31.70
C SER A 96 14.09 -1.52 -33.13
N GLY A 97 14.99 -1.61 -34.11
CA GLY A 97 14.62 -1.95 -35.48
C GLY A 97 13.80 -3.25 -35.54
N LYS A 98 12.96 -3.36 -36.57
CA LYS A 98 12.12 -4.54 -36.83
C LYS A 98 12.97 -5.66 -37.44
N LYS A 99 12.94 -6.84 -36.83
CA LYS A 99 13.49 -8.08 -37.38
C LYS A 99 12.33 -8.94 -37.87
N GLU A 100 12.31 -9.32 -39.15
CA GLU A 100 11.30 -10.25 -39.66
C GLU A 100 11.53 -11.66 -39.09
N PHE A 101 10.45 -12.37 -38.75
CA PHE A 101 10.50 -13.77 -38.36
C PHE A 101 9.33 -14.54 -38.96
N LYS A 102 9.54 -15.84 -39.23
CA LYS A 102 8.52 -16.74 -39.79
C LYS A 102 8.12 -17.88 -38.85
N TYR A 103 9.03 -18.29 -37.96
CA TYR A 103 8.87 -19.45 -37.08
C TYR A 103 9.27 -19.08 -35.65
N THR A 104 9.29 -20.10 -34.79
CA THR A 104 9.75 -19.98 -33.41
C THR A 104 11.21 -19.50 -33.35
N PHE A 105 11.53 -18.69 -32.36
CA PHE A 105 12.89 -18.18 -32.17
C PHE A 105 13.17 -17.92 -30.69
N LEU A 106 14.44 -17.91 -30.31
CA LEU A 106 14.87 -17.58 -28.95
C LEU A 106 14.70 -16.07 -28.72
N VAL A 107 13.94 -15.68 -27.70
CA VAL A 107 13.72 -14.27 -27.38
C VAL A 107 14.97 -13.68 -26.73
N GLU A 108 15.59 -12.71 -27.40
CA GLU A 108 16.86 -12.05 -27.02
C GLU A 108 16.67 -10.82 -26.11
N SER A 109 15.49 -10.63 -25.51
CA SER A 109 15.25 -9.54 -24.57
C SER A 109 14.15 -9.88 -23.57
N GLN A 110 14.19 -9.21 -22.41
CA GLN A 110 13.12 -9.37 -21.42
C GLN A 110 11.78 -8.83 -21.93
N LEU A 111 11.77 -7.74 -22.68
CA LEU A 111 10.56 -7.13 -23.24
C LEU A 111 10.68 -7.03 -24.75
N PHE A 112 9.58 -7.28 -25.45
CA PHE A 112 9.55 -7.22 -26.91
C PHE A 112 8.15 -6.95 -27.44
N ARG A 113 8.07 -6.57 -28.71
CA ARG A 113 6.82 -6.33 -29.44
C ARG A 113 6.77 -7.24 -30.65
N ILE A 114 5.59 -7.79 -30.91
CA ILE A 114 5.28 -8.48 -32.16
C ILE A 114 4.29 -7.63 -32.95
N THR A 115 4.59 -7.41 -34.23
CA THR A 115 3.64 -6.83 -35.20
C THR A 115 3.55 -7.70 -36.43
N CYS A 116 2.34 -8.04 -36.87
CA CYS A 116 2.13 -8.82 -38.09
C CYS A 116 1.23 -8.08 -39.07
N PHE A 117 1.50 -8.27 -40.35
CA PHE A 117 0.75 -7.70 -41.46
C PHE A 117 0.26 -8.81 -42.37
N ASN A 118 -0.99 -8.71 -42.84
CA ASN A 118 -1.49 -9.64 -43.82
C ASN A 118 -0.84 -9.34 -45.18
N HIS A 119 -0.04 -10.28 -45.70
CA HIS A 119 0.67 -10.11 -46.97
C HIS A 119 -0.13 -10.62 -48.17
N THR A 120 -1.24 -11.33 -47.96
CA THR A 120 -2.14 -11.80 -49.03
C THR A 120 -3.25 -10.80 -49.34
N ALA A 121 -3.51 -9.83 -48.45
CA ALA A 121 -4.46 -8.76 -48.66
C ALA A 121 -3.91 -7.66 -49.59
N LYS A 122 -4.79 -7.06 -50.42
CA LYS A 122 -4.44 -5.97 -51.37
C LYS A 122 -3.82 -4.73 -50.70
N SER A 123 -4.07 -4.54 -49.41
CA SER A 123 -3.35 -3.58 -48.56
C SER A 123 -2.65 -4.36 -47.45
N ALA A 124 -1.39 -4.04 -47.17
CA ALA A 124 -0.61 -4.61 -46.07
C ALA A 124 -1.14 -4.12 -44.71
N ALA A 125 -2.36 -4.53 -44.37
CA ALA A 125 -3.05 -4.15 -43.15
C ALA A 125 -2.38 -4.83 -41.96
N LYS A 126 -2.17 -4.06 -40.89
CA LYS A 126 -1.68 -4.58 -39.62
C LYS A 126 -2.78 -5.43 -38.98
N VAL A 127 -2.48 -6.69 -38.72
CA VAL A 127 -3.42 -7.68 -38.17
C VAL A 127 -3.06 -8.11 -36.76
N TYR A 128 -1.83 -7.85 -36.32
CA TYR A 128 -1.38 -8.17 -34.97
C TYR A 128 -0.47 -7.08 -34.42
N ASP A 129 -0.67 -6.70 -33.16
CA ASP A 129 0.14 -5.68 -32.50
C ASP A 129 0.07 -5.80 -30.97
N MET A 130 1.07 -6.45 -30.36
CA MET A 130 1.12 -6.69 -28.92
C MET A 130 2.54 -6.61 -28.38
N ALA A 131 2.66 -6.14 -27.13
CA ALA A 131 3.87 -6.15 -26.33
C ALA A 131 3.85 -7.36 -25.40
N PHE A 132 5.02 -7.93 -25.17
CA PHE A 132 5.24 -9.14 -24.40
C PHE A 132 6.43 -8.96 -23.46
N PHE A 133 6.50 -9.87 -22.50
CA PHE A 133 7.69 -10.12 -21.72
C PHE A 133 8.13 -11.58 -21.86
N ASN A 134 9.43 -11.82 -21.81
CA ASN A 134 10.03 -13.11 -21.54
C ASN A 134 10.26 -13.22 -20.02
N PRO A 135 9.41 -13.94 -19.28
CA PRO A 135 9.53 -14.05 -17.83
C PRO A 135 10.78 -14.84 -17.40
N TYR A 136 11.34 -15.63 -18.32
CA TYR A 136 12.52 -16.49 -18.12
C TYR A 136 13.83 -15.85 -18.58
N TRP A 137 13.80 -14.54 -18.85
CA TRP A 137 14.97 -13.81 -19.31
C TRP A 137 16.06 -13.71 -18.25
N VAL A 138 17.27 -14.13 -18.61
CA VAL A 138 18.45 -14.02 -17.76
C VAL A 138 19.38 -12.95 -18.32
N ALA A 139 19.57 -11.85 -17.59
CA ALA A 139 20.76 -11.02 -17.80
C ALA A 139 21.95 -11.77 -17.21
N ASN A 140 23.08 -11.92 -17.92
CA ASN A 140 24.30 -12.68 -17.56
C ASN A 140 24.90 -12.34 -16.17
N LYS A 141 24.16 -12.58 -15.10
CA LYS A 141 24.42 -12.15 -13.72
C LYS A 141 24.06 -13.23 -12.71
N LEU A 142 23.53 -14.39 -13.14
CA LEU A 142 23.17 -15.48 -12.21
C LEU A 142 24.34 -15.90 -11.33
N ASP A 143 25.56 -15.91 -11.88
CA ASP A 143 26.78 -16.27 -11.16
C ASP A 143 27.22 -15.21 -10.13
N GLU A 144 26.71 -13.98 -10.24
CA GLU A 144 26.95 -12.90 -9.28
C GLU A 144 26.02 -12.97 -8.06
N ILE A 145 24.94 -13.76 -8.15
CA ILE A 145 23.94 -13.91 -7.08
C ILE A 145 24.27 -15.12 -6.20
N ASP A 146 24.23 -14.89 -4.90
CA ASP A 146 24.43 -15.94 -3.90
C ASP A 146 23.29 -16.95 -3.91
N ASP A 147 23.59 -18.20 -3.56
CA ASP A 147 22.56 -19.22 -3.36
C ASP A 147 21.83 -19.03 -2.02
N GLU A 148 20.58 -19.48 -1.98
CA GLU A 148 19.82 -19.60 -0.72
C GLU A 148 20.42 -20.71 0.14
N THR A 149 20.57 -20.43 1.43
CA THR A 149 21.01 -21.42 2.42
C THR A 149 20.20 -21.24 3.71
N GLU A 150 20.36 -22.17 4.66
CA GLU A 150 19.77 -22.06 6.00
C GLU A 150 20.09 -20.73 6.70
N TYR A 151 21.28 -20.18 6.48
CA TYR A 151 21.69 -18.89 7.05
C TYR A 151 21.50 -17.72 6.09
N LYS A 152 21.10 -18.02 4.84
CA LYS A 152 20.96 -17.03 3.78
C LYS A 152 19.56 -16.98 3.19
N SER A 153 18.61 -16.51 3.99
CA SER A 153 17.21 -16.42 3.57
C SER A 153 16.96 -15.30 2.55
N SER A 154 15.91 -15.51 1.75
CA SER A 154 15.31 -14.52 0.85
C SER A 154 14.11 -13.84 1.50
N VAL A 155 13.72 -12.69 0.96
CA VAL A 155 12.56 -11.93 1.42
C VAL A 155 11.64 -11.66 0.23
N ILE A 156 10.38 -12.04 0.35
CA ILE A 156 9.34 -11.79 -0.66
C ILE A 156 8.18 -11.06 0.00
N LEU A 157 7.78 -9.94 -0.59
CA LEU A 157 6.65 -9.13 -0.19
C LEU A 157 5.55 -9.24 -1.26
N ILE A 158 4.35 -9.59 -0.83
CA ILE A 158 3.12 -9.57 -1.64
C ILE A 158 2.16 -8.58 -0.98
N GLY A 159 2.03 -7.41 -1.60
CA GLY A 159 1.24 -6.32 -1.08
C GLY A 159 0.02 -6.00 -1.94
N ILE A 160 -1.05 -5.56 -1.27
CA ILE A 160 -2.29 -5.09 -1.90
C ILE A 160 -2.63 -3.70 -1.33
N ASP A 161 -2.80 -2.72 -2.21
CA ASP A 161 -3.18 -1.36 -1.82
C ASP A 161 -4.57 -1.35 -1.17
N SER A 162 -4.71 -0.57 -0.09
CA SER A 162 -5.99 -0.34 0.60
C SER A 162 -6.57 -1.60 1.26
N LEU A 163 -5.73 -2.60 1.57
CA LEU A 163 -6.15 -3.83 2.24
C LEU A 163 -6.06 -3.72 3.77
N SER A 164 -7.20 -3.39 4.40
CA SER A 164 -7.35 -3.53 5.85
C SER A 164 -7.32 -5.00 6.30
N ARG A 165 -6.95 -5.28 7.55
CA ARG A 165 -7.02 -6.66 8.08
C ARG A 165 -8.45 -7.18 8.06
N SER A 166 -9.41 -6.35 8.45
CA SER A 166 -10.84 -6.67 8.39
C SER A 166 -11.32 -6.94 6.95
N ASN A 167 -10.85 -6.17 5.97
CA ASN A 167 -11.21 -6.43 4.57
C ASN A 167 -10.59 -7.71 4.03
N ALA A 168 -9.36 -8.03 4.42
CA ALA A 168 -8.74 -9.31 4.07
C ALA A 168 -9.59 -10.49 4.61
N ILE A 169 -10.09 -10.40 5.84
CA ILE A 169 -10.99 -11.41 6.43
C ILE A 169 -12.27 -11.57 5.61
N ARG A 170 -12.87 -10.45 5.17
CA ARG A 170 -14.11 -10.47 4.38
C ARG A 170 -13.90 -11.00 2.96
N SER A 171 -12.80 -10.59 2.33
CA SER A 171 -12.64 -10.66 0.88
C SER A 171 -11.65 -11.74 0.42
N LEU A 172 -10.77 -12.23 1.29
CA LEU A 172 -9.74 -13.21 0.98
C LEU A 172 -9.77 -14.45 1.91
N PRO A 173 -10.94 -15.04 2.21
CA PRO A 173 -11.04 -16.12 3.19
C PRO A 173 -10.19 -17.33 2.83
N LYS A 174 -10.14 -17.72 1.54
CA LYS A 174 -9.36 -18.90 1.13
C LYS A 174 -7.86 -18.64 1.20
N THR A 175 -7.42 -17.46 0.75
CA THR A 175 -6.03 -17.03 0.83
C THR A 175 -5.55 -16.95 2.27
N LEU A 176 -6.34 -16.34 3.17
CA LEU A 176 -5.98 -16.24 4.59
C LEU A 176 -5.96 -17.61 5.28
N GLN A 177 -6.90 -18.49 4.94
CA GLN A 177 -6.89 -19.86 5.44
C GLN A 177 -5.60 -20.57 5.02
N TYR A 178 -5.24 -20.51 3.74
CA TYR A 178 -4.01 -21.13 3.23
C TYR A 178 -2.74 -20.56 3.87
N LEU A 179 -2.65 -19.25 4.04
CA LEU A 179 -1.51 -18.64 4.73
C LEU A 179 -1.37 -19.16 6.16
N ARG A 180 -2.47 -19.27 6.91
CA ARG A 180 -2.45 -19.72 8.31
C ARG A 180 -2.23 -21.21 8.44
N ASP A 181 -2.99 -22.02 7.71
CA ASP A 181 -3.10 -23.45 7.94
C ASP A 181 -2.03 -24.22 7.15
N ASP A 182 -1.76 -23.82 5.90
CA ASP A 182 -0.81 -24.52 5.02
C ASP A 182 0.60 -23.96 5.07
N LEU A 183 0.76 -22.65 5.31
CA LEU A 183 2.06 -22.00 5.41
C LEU A 183 2.44 -21.67 6.86
N GLU A 184 1.59 -21.98 7.84
CA GLU A 184 1.83 -21.72 9.26
C GLU A 184 2.26 -20.26 9.52
N ALA A 185 1.69 -19.32 8.77
CA ALA A 185 2.04 -17.92 8.82
C ALA A 185 1.38 -17.23 10.02
N PHE A 186 2.10 -16.26 10.59
CA PHE A 186 1.68 -15.48 11.74
C PHE A 186 0.88 -14.26 11.31
N ASP A 187 -0.35 -14.13 11.82
CA ASP A 187 -1.25 -13.00 11.55
C ASP A 187 -1.09 -11.92 12.63
N PHE A 188 -0.46 -10.80 12.28
CA PHE A 188 -0.21 -9.68 13.17
C PHE A 188 -1.41 -8.72 13.19
N MET A 189 -2.05 -8.63 14.36
CA MET A 189 -3.28 -7.84 14.56
C MET A 189 -3.01 -6.35 14.78
N GLY A 190 -1.78 -6.02 15.18
CA GLY A 190 -1.37 -4.71 15.66
C GLY A 190 -0.62 -3.85 14.65
N LEU A 191 -0.60 -4.19 13.36
CA LEU A 191 0.04 -3.33 12.37
C LEU A 191 -0.74 -2.01 12.23
N ARG A 192 -0.02 -0.89 12.33
CA ARG A 192 -0.57 0.46 12.18
C ARG A 192 0.11 1.23 11.07
N LYS A 193 -0.72 1.99 10.35
CA LYS A 193 -0.24 2.88 9.31
C LYS A 193 0.49 4.07 9.94
N VAL A 194 1.50 4.56 9.24
CA VAL A 194 2.34 5.69 9.64
C VAL A 194 2.17 6.88 8.68
N GLY A 195 1.29 6.74 7.69
CA GLY A 195 0.99 7.74 6.67
C GLY A 195 -0.43 7.64 6.13
N LEU A 196 -0.85 8.68 5.40
CA LEU A 196 -2.22 8.78 4.87
C LEU A 196 -2.54 7.75 3.77
N ASN A 197 -1.58 7.50 2.90
CA ASN A 197 -1.73 6.68 1.68
C ASN A 197 -0.46 5.83 1.42
N THR A 198 -0.36 5.24 0.25
CA THR A 198 0.68 4.27 -0.12
C THR A 198 2.11 4.72 0.12
N PHE A 199 2.53 5.83 -0.51
CA PHE A 199 3.91 6.31 -0.42
C PHE A 199 4.42 6.51 1.03
N PRO A 200 3.75 7.28 1.91
CA PRO A 200 4.24 7.52 3.26
C PRO A 200 4.21 6.29 4.17
N ASN A 201 3.51 5.21 3.80
CA ASN A 201 3.54 3.93 4.51
C ASN A 201 4.64 2.99 3.98
N LEU A 202 4.78 2.90 2.65
CA LEU A 202 5.80 2.04 2.04
C LEU A 202 7.22 2.60 2.14
N ILE A 203 7.42 3.91 2.29
CA ILE A 203 8.77 4.45 2.48
C ILE A 203 9.41 3.98 3.80
N PRO A 204 8.74 4.09 4.97
CA PRO A 204 9.21 3.46 6.21
C PRO A 204 9.48 1.96 6.08
N LEU A 205 8.65 1.23 5.34
CA LEU A 205 8.84 -0.21 5.07
C LEU A 205 10.11 -0.50 4.26
N LEU A 206 10.44 0.37 3.31
CA LEU A 206 11.54 0.15 2.37
C LEU A 206 12.84 0.86 2.76
N THR A 207 12.82 1.77 3.73
CA THR A 207 14.00 2.57 4.14
C THR A 207 14.26 2.57 5.63
N GLY A 208 13.27 2.18 6.45
CA GLY A 208 13.31 2.36 7.89
C GLY A 208 13.32 3.81 8.34
N ARG A 209 12.94 4.76 7.45
CA ARG A 209 12.93 6.20 7.67
C ARG A 209 11.57 6.80 7.27
N PRO A 210 11.14 7.89 7.93
CA PRO A 210 9.91 8.57 7.55
C PRO A 210 10.05 9.17 6.15
N HIS A 211 8.94 9.21 5.41
CA HIS A 211 8.91 9.81 4.07
C HIS A 211 9.26 11.32 4.05
N THR A 212 9.14 11.99 5.20
CA THR A 212 9.50 13.40 5.38
C THR A 212 11.01 13.66 5.26
N ASP A 213 11.85 12.62 5.36
CA ASP A 213 13.30 12.73 5.15
C ASP A 213 13.67 12.96 3.67
N PHE A 214 12.70 12.81 2.75
CA PHE A 214 12.92 12.93 1.30
C PHE A 214 12.13 14.08 0.65
N PRO A 215 12.27 15.33 1.13
CA PRO A 215 11.44 16.45 0.68
C PRO A 215 11.64 16.81 -0.79
N ASN A 216 12.86 16.67 -1.34
CA ASN A 216 13.15 16.99 -2.74
C ASN A 216 12.39 16.07 -3.70
N TYR A 217 12.41 14.77 -3.44
CA TYR A 217 11.62 13.81 -4.20
C TYR A 217 10.11 14.07 -4.05
N MET A 218 9.66 14.36 -2.82
CA MET A 218 8.25 14.70 -2.56
C MET A 218 7.77 15.94 -3.30
N GLN A 219 8.67 16.91 -3.54
CA GLN A 219 8.43 18.11 -4.32
C GLN A 219 8.64 17.92 -5.83
N GLY A 220 8.96 16.70 -6.29
CA GLY A 220 9.23 16.40 -7.70
C GLY A 220 10.53 17.01 -8.23
N LYS A 221 11.44 17.41 -7.35
CA LYS A 221 12.74 18.03 -7.69
C LYS A 221 13.87 17.01 -7.85
N ASP A 222 13.60 15.75 -7.54
CA ASP A 222 14.57 14.65 -7.61
C ASP A 222 13.86 13.36 -8.04
N PHE A 223 14.65 12.36 -8.45
CA PHE A 223 14.20 11.01 -8.75
C PHE A 223 14.23 10.12 -7.50
N ALA A 224 13.48 9.03 -7.53
CA ALA A 224 13.47 8.03 -6.46
C ALA A 224 14.84 7.33 -6.28
N ASP A 225 15.78 7.55 -7.21
CA ASP A 225 17.19 7.17 -7.13
C ASP A 225 17.87 7.73 -5.87
N SER A 226 17.46 8.90 -5.38
CA SER A 226 17.99 9.54 -4.17
C SER A 226 17.57 8.86 -2.86
N ILE A 227 16.53 8.02 -2.89
CA ILE A 227 15.99 7.35 -1.70
C ILE A 227 16.80 6.07 -1.43
N PRO A 228 17.31 5.83 -0.20
CA PRO A 228 18.05 4.63 0.18
C PRO A 228 17.09 3.46 0.41
N LEU A 229 16.49 2.97 -0.67
CA LEU A 229 15.58 1.82 -0.67
C LEU A 229 16.37 0.55 -0.35
N ILE A 230 15.74 -0.42 0.32
CA ILE A 230 16.39 -1.63 0.83
C ILE A 230 17.15 -2.42 -0.24
N TRP A 231 16.67 -2.44 -1.49
CA TRP A 231 17.35 -3.09 -2.61
C TRP A 231 18.60 -2.36 -3.12
N LYS A 232 18.89 -1.15 -2.60
CA LYS A 232 20.14 -0.41 -2.84
C LYS A 232 21.15 -0.58 -1.70
N GLU A 233 20.79 -1.29 -0.62
CA GLU A 233 21.69 -1.53 0.50
C GLU A 233 22.83 -2.46 0.08
N ASN A 234 24.01 -2.32 0.70
CA ASN A 234 25.14 -3.19 0.36
C ASN A 234 24.85 -4.68 0.63
N CYS A 235 23.98 -4.99 1.60
CA CYS A 235 23.57 -6.36 1.89
C CYS A 235 22.70 -7.01 0.79
N THR A 236 22.12 -6.22 -0.13
CA THR A 236 21.39 -6.73 -1.29
C THR A 236 22.24 -6.82 -2.56
N ALA A 237 23.52 -6.45 -2.53
CA ALA A 237 24.38 -6.40 -3.73
C ALA A 237 24.52 -7.75 -4.47
N ARG A 238 24.36 -8.88 -3.76
CA ARG A 238 24.44 -10.25 -4.31
C ARG A 238 23.11 -11.00 -4.19
N THR A 239 22.00 -10.26 -4.29
CA THR A 239 20.63 -10.75 -4.17
C THR A 239 19.86 -10.34 -5.43
N ALA A 240 19.14 -11.28 -6.06
CA ALA A 240 18.31 -10.94 -7.21
C ALA A 240 17.10 -10.11 -6.76
N THR A 241 16.80 -9.00 -7.44
CA THR A 241 15.72 -8.10 -7.01
C THR A 241 14.59 -8.00 -8.03
N ALA A 242 13.36 -7.91 -7.52
CA ALA A 242 12.17 -7.68 -8.35
C ALA A 242 11.27 -6.60 -7.73
N PHE A 243 10.81 -5.67 -8.56
CA PHE A 243 9.79 -4.70 -8.22
C PHE A 243 8.69 -4.71 -9.29
N ILE A 244 7.52 -5.19 -8.90
CA ILE A 244 6.39 -5.48 -9.80
C ILE A 244 5.18 -4.72 -9.28
N GLU A 245 4.77 -3.69 -10.01
CA GLU A 245 3.67 -2.80 -9.65
C GLU A 245 2.83 -2.47 -10.88
N ASP A 246 1.50 -2.52 -10.74
CA ASP A 246 0.54 -2.11 -11.77
C ASP A 246 0.16 -0.62 -11.66
N CYS A 247 -0.90 -0.20 -12.35
CA CYS A 247 -1.45 1.15 -12.26
C CYS A 247 -0.42 2.29 -12.43
N PRO A 248 0.34 2.33 -13.55
CA PRO A 248 1.49 3.23 -13.74
C PRO A 248 1.22 4.73 -13.64
N GLY A 249 -0.05 5.16 -13.67
CA GLY A 249 -0.45 6.56 -13.50
C GLY A 249 -0.58 6.99 -12.04
N ILE A 250 -0.76 6.04 -11.12
CA ILE A 250 -0.91 6.26 -9.68
C ILE A 250 0.04 5.40 -8.84
N SER A 251 1.02 4.77 -9.49
CA SER A 251 2.05 3.95 -8.85
C SER A 251 2.83 4.75 -7.81
N MET A 252 3.33 4.05 -6.79
CA MET A 252 3.87 4.63 -5.56
C MET A 252 4.96 5.67 -5.83
N PHE A 253 5.81 5.44 -6.84
CA PHE A 253 6.92 6.35 -7.18
C PHE A 253 6.63 7.32 -8.34
N ASN A 254 5.49 7.21 -9.03
CA ASN A 254 5.21 8.03 -10.22
C ASN A 254 4.01 8.96 -10.06
N TYR A 255 3.17 8.81 -9.03
CA TYR A 255 2.03 9.70 -8.82
C TYR A 255 2.47 11.16 -8.60
N LEU A 256 2.32 11.96 -9.65
CA LEU A 256 2.76 13.37 -9.74
C LEU A 256 4.26 13.55 -9.45
N LYS A 257 5.08 12.53 -9.73
CA LYS A 257 6.53 12.49 -9.47
C LYS A 257 7.27 11.83 -10.62
N PRO A 258 8.58 12.10 -10.79
CA PRO A 258 9.33 11.62 -11.95
C PRO A 258 9.65 10.10 -11.94
N GLY A 259 9.39 9.39 -10.84
CA GLY A 259 9.78 7.98 -10.71
C GLY A 259 11.28 7.80 -10.57
N PHE A 260 11.78 6.71 -11.14
CA PHE A 260 13.22 6.43 -11.18
C PHE A 260 13.88 6.93 -12.45
N TYR A 261 15.09 7.45 -12.32
CA TYR A 261 16.00 7.72 -13.43
C TYR A 261 16.66 6.43 -13.92
N LYS A 262 17.23 5.61 -13.01
CA LYS A 262 17.80 4.29 -13.29
C LYS A 262 16.83 3.18 -12.93
N GLN A 263 16.92 2.03 -13.59
CA GLN A 263 16.08 0.88 -13.22
C GLN A 263 16.40 0.44 -11.77
N PRO A 264 15.38 0.30 -10.89
CA PRO A 264 15.60 0.06 -9.47
C PRO A 264 15.91 -1.40 -9.10
N SER A 265 15.56 -2.35 -9.96
CA SER A 265 15.66 -3.80 -9.70
C SER A 265 15.95 -4.59 -10.98
N GLU A 266 16.47 -5.82 -10.90
CA GLU A 266 16.71 -6.68 -12.08
C GLU A 266 15.42 -6.93 -12.87
N TYR A 267 14.34 -7.29 -12.16
CA TYR A 267 13.01 -7.44 -12.74
C TYR A 267 12.17 -6.22 -12.38
N TYR A 268 11.77 -5.46 -13.41
CA TYR A 268 11.05 -4.21 -13.22
C TYR A 268 9.86 -4.08 -14.18
N PHE A 269 8.67 -4.34 -13.67
CA PHE A 269 7.44 -4.49 -14.47
C PHE A 269 7.00 -3.18 -15.15
N ARG A 270 7.43 -2.03 -14.61
CA ARG A 270 7.06 -0.70 -15.11
C ARG A 270 7.30 -0.51 -16.61
N SER A 271 8.41 -1.03 -17.15
CA SER A 271 8.73 -0.86 -18.57
C SER A 271 7.70 -1.56 -19.46
N PHE A 272 7.19 -2.73 -19.02
CA PHE A 272 6.07 -3.40 -19.69
C PHE A 272 4.79 -2.58 -19.57
N GLU A 273 4.48 -2.04 -18.38
CA GLU A 273 3.33 -1.15 -18.16
C GLU A 273 3.34 0.13 -19.03
N VAL A 274 4.52 0.75 -19.24
CA VAL A 274 4.67 1.86 -20.19
C VAL A 274 4.43 1.38 -21.62
N ALA A 275 5.07 0.28 -22.02
CA ALA A 275 5.02 -0.21 -23.38
C ALA A 275 3.62 -0.64 -23.81
N ARG A 276 2.92 -1.39 -22.95
CA ARG A 276 1.59 -1.93 -23.23
C ARG A 276 0.56 -0.82 -23.47
N ARG A 277 0.72 0.35 -22.84
CA ARG A 277 -0.16 1.52 -23.00
C ARG A 277 0.09 2.31 -24.29
N LYS A 278 1.15 2.01 -25.05
CA LYS A 278 1.43 2.68 -26.33
C LYS A 278 0.63 2.09 -27.50
N PHE A 279 0.01 0.91 -27.34
CA PHE A 279 -0.70 0.22 -28.41
C PHE A 279 -1.95 -0.47 -27.88
N LYS A 280 -2.91 -0.72 -28.77
CA LYS A 280 -4.11 -1.51 -28.46
C LYS A 280 -3.87 -2.94 -28.94
N PRO A 281 -3.87 -3.95 -28.05
CA PRO A 281 -3.79 -5.35 -28.44
C PRO A 281 -4.82 -5.71 -29.50
N MET A 282 -4.41 -6.46 -30.52
CA MET A 282 -5.30 -6.80 -31.63
C MET A 282 -4.95 -8.11 -32.32
N ILE A 283 -5.99 -8.79 -32.82
CA ILE A 283 -5.97 -9.89 -33.79
C ILE A 283 -7.06 -9.56 -34.84
N PHE A 284 -6.66 -9.02 -36.00
CA PHE A 284 -7.49 -8.34 -37.01
C PHE A 284 -8.26 -7.11 -36.50
N THR A 285 -8.85 -7.20 -35.32
CA THR A 285 -9.60 -6.19 -34.59
C THR A 285 -9.07 -6.07 -33.16
N SER A 286 -9.44 -4.99 -32.46
CA SER A 286 -9.03 -4.75 -31.07
C SER A 286 -9.50 -5.89 -30.16
N LEU A 287 -8.59 -6.46 -29.38
CA LEU A 287 -8.92 -7.42 -28.34
C LEU A 287 -9.50 -6.68 -27.13
N GLY A 288 -10.81 -6.81 -26.93
CA GLY A 288 -11.50 -6.18 -25.81
C GLY A 288 -11.50 -4.65 -25.84
N LYS A 289 -12.01 -4.05 -24.76
CA LYS A 289 -11.91 -2.61 -24.52
C LYS A 289 -10.67 -2.34 -23.68
N ASP A 290 -9.86 -1.39 -24.11
CA ASP A 290 -8.73 -0.88 -23.33
C ASP A 290 -9.23 -0.42 -21.96
N SER A 291 -8.71 -1.04 -20.90
CA SER A 291 -9.10 -0.78 -19.53
C SER A 291 -7.88 -0.87 -18.62
N LYS A 292 -8.00 -0.33 -17.41
CA LYS A 292 -6.97 -0.51 -16.38
C LYS A 292 -6.85 -1.97 -15.92
N ASP A 293 -7.92 -2.76 -16.11
CA ASP A 293 -8.06 -4.14 -15.63
C ASP A 293 -7.49 -5.16 -16.61
N CYS A 294 -7.57 -4.88 -17.92
CA CYS A 294 -7.23 -5.85 -18.96
C CYS A 294 -6.16 -5.30 -19.92
N TYR A 295 -5.28 -6.18 -20.36
CA TYR A 295 -4.44 -5.98 -21.55
C TYR A 295 -4.88 -6.98 -22.62
N GLY A 296 -5.63 -6.49 -23.61
CA GLY A 296 -6.35 -7.35 -24.53
C GLY A 296 -7.44 -8.11 -23.76
N GLN A 297 -7.37 -9.43 -23.78
CA GLN A 297 -8.30 -10.30 -23.05
C GLN A 297 -7.75 -10.82 -21.72
N LYS A 298 -6.50 -10.50 -21.35
CA LYS A 298 -5.87 -10.92 -20.10
C LYS A 298 -6.02 -9.89 -18.99
N ASN A 299 -6.27 -10.35 -17.77
CA ASN A 299 -6.25 -9.53 -16.56
C ASN A 299 -4.80 -9.10 -16.24
N VAL A 300 -4.58 -7.81 -15.94
CA VAL A 300 -3.25 -7.26 -15.60
C VAL A 300 -2.65 -7.96 -14.37
N PHE A 301 -3.45 -8.33 -13.37
CA PHE A 301 -2.96 -9.10 -12.23
C PHE A 301 -2.38 -10.47 -12.63
N VAL A 302 -2.97 -11.11 -13.64
CA VAL A 302 -2.45 -12.38 -14.18
C VAL A 302 -1.11 -12.15 -14.87
N LEU A 303 -0.94 -11.06 -15.61
CA LEU A 303 0.34 -10.69 -16.23
C LEU A 303 1.42 -10.42 -15.18
N MET A 304 1.08 -9.69 -14.10
CA MET A 304 1.99 -9.51 -12.97
C MET A 304 2.38 -10.85 -12.34
N LYS A 305 1.41 -11.74 -12.11
CA LYS A 305 1.62 -13.09 -11.58
C LYS A 305 2.57 -13.90 -12.48
N GLU A 306 2.37 -13.88 -13.80
CA GLU A 306 3.23 -14.56 -14.77
C GLU A 306 4.67 -14.01 -14.74
N TYR A 307 4.83 -12.68 -14.73
CA TYR A 307 6.14 -12.03 -14.66
C TYR A 307 6.87 -12.38 -13.35
N PHE A 308 6.15 -12.38 -12.22
CA PHE A 308 6.69 -12.73 -10.91
C PHE A 308 7.10 -14.21 -10.82
N LYS A 309 6.26 -15.12 -11.31
CA LYS A 309 6.57 -16.56 -11.36
C LYS A 309 7.82 -16.85 -12.20
N GLY A 310 8.00 -16.10 -13.29
CA GLY A 310 9.23 -16.12 -14.09
C GLY A 310 10.48 -15.81 -13.30
N PHE A 311 10.48 -14.67 -12.61
CA PHE A 311 11.56 -14.26 -11.71
C PHE A 311 11.87 -15.35 -10.69
N LEU A 312 10.85 -15.87 -10.01
CA LEU A 312 11.03 -16.91 -9.00
C LEU A 312 11.60 -18.22 -9.59
N LYS A 313 11.24 -18.60 -10.81
CA LYS A 313 11.81 -19.76 -11.50
C LYS A 313 13.26 -19.54 -11.92
N VAL A 314 13.58 -18.40 -12.53
CA VAL A 314 14.95 -18.07 -12.98
C VAL A 314 15.92 -18.07 -11.82
N TYR A 315 15.51 -17.51 -10.69
CA TYR A 315 16.34 -17.40 -9.49
C TYR A 315 16.03 -18.48 -8.46
N ARG A 316 15.42 -19.62 -8.84
CA ARG A 316 14.85 -20.62 -7.91
C ARG A 316 15.72 -20.91 -6.69
N GLU A 317 17.00 -21.18 -6.90
CA GLU A 317 17.97 -21.53 -5.85
C GLU A 317 18.82 -20.33 -5.37
N LYS A 318 18.64 -19.17 -5.99
CA LYS A 318 19.38 -17.94 -5.73
C LYS A 318 18.67 -17.08 -4.69
N ARG A 319 19.41 -16.26 -3.95
CA ARG A 319 18.84 -15.27 -3.03
C ARG A 319 18.00 -14.24 -3.76
N LYS A 320 16.88 -13.85 -3.14
CA LYS A 320 15.89 -12.96 -3.74
C LYS A 320 15.42 -11.90 -2.74
N PHE A 321 15.19 -10.69 -3.26
CA PHE A 321 14.37 -9.67 -2.63
C PHE A 321 13.29 -9.23 -3.62
N ALA A 322 12.02 -9.49 -3.34
CA ALA A 322 10.96 -9.14 -4.28
C ALA A 322 9.83 -8.35 -3.61
N LEU A 323 9.38 -7.29 -4.27
CA LEU A 323 8.16 -6.57 -3.95
C LEU A 323 7.17 -6.72 -5.11
N PHE A 324 6.11 -7.48 -4.87
CA PHE A 324 4.91 -7.54 -5.70
C PHE A 324 3.84 -6.63 -5.08
N TRP A 325 3.42 -5.58 -5.78
CA TRP A 325 2.48 -4.58 -5.28
C TRP A 325 1.29 -4.42 -6.22
N ALA A 326 0.12 -4.89 -5.80
CA ALA A 326 -1.11 -4.84 -6.58
C ALA A 326 -1.99 -3.66 -6.15
N THR A 327 -1.86 -2.55 -6.85
CA THR A 327 -2.65 -1.33 -6.64
C THR A 327 -4.08 -1.49 -7.12
N HIS A 328 -4.27 -2.09 -8.30
CA HIS A 328 -5.59 -2.15 -8.93
C HIS A 328 -6.63 -2.96 -8.13
N VAL A 329 -6.15 -3.92 -7.32
CA VAL A 329 -6.99 -4.89 -6.61
C VAL A 329 -7.90 -4.23 -5.57
N GLY A 330 -7.39 -3.27 -4.80
CA GLY A 330 -8.11 -2.66 -3.67
C GLY A 330 -8.29 -1.14 -3.73
N HIS A 331 -7.50 -0.41 -4.53
CA HIS A 331 -7.42 1.06 -4.45
C HIS A 331 -8.77 1.78 -4.66
N ASP A 332 -9.52 1.43 -5.71
CA ASP A 332 -10.73 2.20 -6.08
C ASP A 332 -12.01 1.69 -5.41
N TYR A 333 -12.08 0.39 -5.12
CA TYR A 333 -13.29 -0.24 -4.59
C TYR A 333 -12.93 -1.38 -3.64
N VAL A 334 -13.36 -1.27 -2.38
CA VAL A 334 -13.05 -2.25 -1.34
C VAL A 334 -13.51 -3.68 -1.69
N ASN A 335 -14.66 -3.81 -2.36
CA ASN A 335 -15.24 -5.12 -2.71
C ASN A 335 -14.51 -5.81 -3.87
N HIS A 336 -13.69 -5.09 -4.65
CA HIS A 336 -12.98 -5.69 -5.80
C HIS A 336 -11.92 -6.71 -5.37
N VAL A 337 -11.40 -6.59 -4.15
CA VAL A 337 -10.43 -7.53 -3.56
C VAL A 337 -10.94 -8.97 -3.66
N ARG A 338 -12.24 -9.20 -3.48
CA ARG A 338 -12.86 -10.52 -3.51
C ARG A 338 -12.71 -11.26 -4.85
N ARG A 339 -12.51 -10.54 -5.96
CA ARG A 339 -12.23 -11.15 -7.27
C ARG A 339 -10.89 -11.89 -7.31
N PHE A 340 -10.00 -11.58 -6.38
CA PHE A 340 -8.61 -12.01 -6.40
C PHE A 340 -8.28 -13.06 -5.33
N ASP A 341 -9.26 -13.51 -4.52
CA ASP A 341 -9.02 -14.58 -3.53
C ASP A 341 -8.50 -15.86 -4.20
N GLU A 342 -9.19 -16.36 -5.22
CA GLU A 342 -8.74 -17.56 -5.95
C GLU A 342 -7.42 -17.32 -6.71
N PRO A 343 -7.25 -16.24 -7.51
CA PRO A 343 -5.97 -15.96 -8.16
C PRO A 343 -4.76 -15.83 -7.22
N LEU A 344 -4.94 -15.29 -6.01
CA LEU A 344 -3.90 -15.17 -4.98
C LEU A 344 -3.59 -16.53 -4.36
N LEU A 345 -4.62 -17.29 -3.99
CA LEU A 345 -4.47 -18.66 -3.49
C LEU A 345 -3.68 -19.53 -4.49
N GLU A 346 -4.06 -19.53 -5.76
CA GLU A 346 -3.36 -20.28 -6.81
C GLU A 346 -1.87 -19.89 -6.91
N MET A 347 -1.56 -18.60 -6.73
CA MET A 347 -0.19 -18.11 -6.76
C MET A 347 0.62 -18.66 -5.58
N LEU A 348 0.06 -18.59 -4.36
CA LEU A 348 0.70 -19.11 -3.15
C LEU A 348 0.87 -20.62 -3.18
N GLN A 349 -0.14 -21.35 -3.65
CA GLN A 349 -0.06 -22.81 -3.86
C GLN A 349 1.01 -23.17 -4.88
N TRP A 350 1.10 -22.42 -5.97
CA TRP A 350 2.18 -22.60 -6.93
C TRP A 350 3.56 -22.33 -6.30
N MET A 351 3.70 -21.27 -5.49
CA MET A 351 4.95 -20.96 -4.80
C MET A 351 5.37 -22.10 -3.88
N LYS A 352 4.46 -22.65 -3.05
CA LYS A 352 4.76 -23.79 -2.16
C LYS A 352 5.22 -25.04 -2.92
N ARG A 353 4.69 -25.28 -4.13
CA ARG A 353 5.06 -26.46 -4.94
C ARG A 353 6.37 -26.29 -5.71
N GLU A 354 6.62 -25.10 -6.26
CA GLU A 354 7.66 -24.90 -7.28
C GLU A 354 8.91 -24.18 -6.76
N ILE A 355 8.80 -23.57 -5.58
CA ILE A 355 9.83 -22.77 -4.93
C ILE A 355 10.06 -23.31 -3.52
N ASN A 356 11.31 -23.24 -3.04
CA ASN A 356 11.62 -23.63 -1.68
C ASN A 356 11.26 -22.51 -0.69
N LEU A 357 10.02 -22.54 -0.16
CA LEU A 357 9.59 -21.56 0.84
C LEU A 357 10.32 -21.71 2.19
N GLU A 358 11.01 -22.84 2.46
CA GLU A 358 11.66 -23.07 3.77
C GLU A 358 12.73 -22.04 4.11
N ASN A 359 13.36 -21.44 3.09
CA ASN A 359 14.40 -20.41 3.23
C ASN A 359 13.89 -19.00 2.88
N ILE A 360 12.57 -18.79 2.78
CA ILE A 360 11.98 -17.52 2.33
C ILE A 360 11.11 -16.94 3.44
N MET A 361 11.40 -15.70 3.84
CA MET A 361 10.43 -14.90 4.59
C MET A 361 9.42 -14.33 3.58
N LEU A 362 8.17 -14.78 3.69
CA LEU A 362 7.06 -14.29 2.87
C LEU A 362 6.17 -13.38 3.70
N ILE A 363 6.01 -12.14 3.25
CA ILE A 363 5.23 -11.10 3.90
C ILE A 363 4.02 -10.77 3.00
N PHE A 364 2.83 -11.14 3.43
CA PHE A 364 1.57 -10.73 2.81
C PHE A 364 0.98 -9.56 3.59
N PHE A 365 0.72 -8.43 2.93
CA PHE A 365 0.36 -7.20 3.67
C PHE A 365 -0.48 -6.20 2.87
N GLY A 366 -1.09 -5.27 3.60
CA GLY A 366 -1.57 -3.98 3.09
C GLY A 366 -0.73 -2.83 3.66
N ASP A 367 -0.89 -1.64 3.12
CA ASP A 367 -0.24 -0.38 3.56
C ASP A 367 -1.17 0.49 4.42
N HIS A 368 -2.46 0.47 4.08
CA HIS A 368 -3.57 1.10 4.78
C HIS A 368 -4.88 0.38 4.41
N GLY A 369 -6.01 0.75 5.02
CA GLY A 369 -7.32 0.27 4.58
C GLY A 369 -8.02 1.23 3.61
N PHE A 370 -9.31 1.03 3.37
CA PHE A 370 -10.05 1.84 2.41
C PHE A 370 -10.28 3.26 2.94
N ARG A 371 -9.69 4.28 2.28
CA ARG A 371 -9.62 5.64 2.85
C ARG A 371 -10.76 6.59 2.46
N MET A 372 -11.48 6.34 1.37
CA MET A 372 -12.39 7.32 0.77
C MET A 372 -13.66 6.69 0.18
N GLY A 373 -14.81 7.24 0.57
CA GLY A 373 -16.13 6.78 0.16
C GLY A 373 -16.66 5.66 1.04
N GLY A 374 -17.95 5.36 0.90
CA GLY A 374 -18.66 4.25 1.56
C GLY A 374 -18.18 3.93 2.98
N LEU A 375 -17.29 2.93 3.10
CA LEU A 375 -16.73 2.46 4.37
C LEU A 375 -16.08 3.58 5.17
N ALA A 376 -15.29 4.45 4.55
CA ALA A 376 -14.57 5.52 5.24
C ALA A 376 -15.51 6.54 5.93
N LEU A 377 -16.81 6.52 5.62
CA LEU A 377 -17.82 7.35 6.30
C LEU A 377 -18.33 6.72 7.59
N THR A 378 -18.10 5.42 7.80
CA THR A 378 -18.48 4.69 9.02
C THR A 378 -17.35 4.75 10.05
N HIS A 379 -17.69 4.65 11.33
CA HIS A 379 -16.68 4.58 12.39
C HIS A 379 -15.72 3.40 12.19
N ILE A 380 -16.25 2.19 11.97
CA ILE A 380 -15.43 0.98 11.79
C ILE A 380 -14.56 1.06 10.54
N GLY A 381 -15.05 1.63 9.44
CA GLY A 381 -14.27 1.85 8.23
C GLY A 381 -13.03 2.71 8.45
N ARG A 382 -13.13 3.74 9.31
CA ARG A 382 -11.99 4.59 9.66
C ARG A 382 -11.00 3.88 10.58
N GLU A 383 -11.48 3.03 11.47
CA GLU A 383 -10.61 2.17 12.29
C GLU A 383 -9.83 1.14 11.45
N GLU A 384 -10.51 0.44 10.55
CA GLU A 384 -9.85 -0.54 9.67
C GLU A 384 -8.93 0.15 8.64
N ASN A 385 -9.16 1.42 8.30
CA ASN A 385 -8.20 2.22 7.51
C ASN A 385 -6.83 2.31 8.19
N ASN A 386 -6.79 2.35 9.52
CA ASN A 386 -5.55 2.43 10.31
C ASN A 386 -4.99 1.05 10.71
N ASN A 387 -5.76 -0.03 10.56
CA ASN A 387 -5.37 -1.42 10.87
C ASN A 387 -5.36 -2.29 9.61
N HIS A 388 -4.18 -2.46 9.02
CA HIS A 388 -3.98 -3.15 7.76
C HIS A 388 -3.40 -4.55 7.90
N ALA A 389 -3.64 -5.38 6.89
CA ALA A 389 -3.27 -6.79 6.94
C ALA A 389 -1.75 -6.95 7.06
N LEU A 390 -1.31 -7.90 7.90
CA LEU A 390 0.07 -8.36 7.99
C LEU A 390 0.10 -9.83 8.37
N ILE A 391 0.48 -10.67 7.43
CA ILE A 391 0.60 -12.11 7.62
C ILE A 391 1.99 -12.52 7.15
N ILE A 392 2.77 -13.15 8.04
CA ILE A 392 4.19 -13.41 7.80
C ILE A 392 4.47 -14.90 7.96
N HIS A 393 4.92 -15.54 6.88
CA HIS A 393 5.59 -16.83 6.95
C HIS A 393 7.08 -16.61 7.20
N VAL A 394 7.61 -17.30 8.20
CA VAL A 394 9.00 -17.19 8.64
C VAL A 394 9.75 -18.47 8.26
N PRO A 395 10.96 -18.38 7.68
CA PRO A 395 11.80 -19.54 7.37
C PRO A 395 11.90 -20.50 8.54
N LYS A 396 11.83 -21.80 8.27
CA LYS A 396 11.70 -22.84 9.31
C LYS A 396 12.83 -22.75 10.33
N GLN A 397 14.06 -22.51 9.88
CA GLN A 397 15.24 -22.49 10.74
C GLN A 397 15.26 -21.24 11.64
N LEU A 398 14.70 -20.12 11.17
CA LEU A 398 14.50 -18.94 12.02
C LEU A 398 13.36 -19.17 13.01
N LYS A 399 12.27 -19.83 12.57
CA LYS A 399 11.06 -20.07 13.36
C LYS A 399 11.32 -20.90 14.62
N VAL A 400 12.14 -21.96 14.57
CA VAL A 400 12.37 -22.89 15.71
C VAL A 400 12.73 -22.16 17.01
N ASN A 401 13.54 -21.10 16.93
CA ASN A 401 14.02 -20.40 18.14
C ASN A 401 13.15 -19.22 18.56
N VAL A 402 12.24 -18.76 17.69
CA VAL A 402 11.48 -17.51 17.90
C VAL A 402 9.97 -17.67 17.77
N GLU A 403 9.45 -18.89 17.58
CA GLU A 403 8.02 -19.15 17.39
C GLU A 403 7.14 -18.61 18.52
N ASN A 404 7.51 -18.85 19.79
CA ASN A 404 6.77 -18.30 20.93
C ASN A 404 6.84 -16.76 20.98
N ILE A 405 7.96 -16.17 20.55
CA ILE A 405 8.11 -14.70 20.47
C ILE A 405 7.21 -14.15 19.38
N LEU A 406 7.24 -14.75 18.19
CA LEU A 406 6.37 -14.41 17.06
C LEU A 406 4.90 -14.50 17.45
N PHE A 407 4.48 -15.61 18.08
CA PHE A 407 3.11 -15.80 18.55
C PHE A 407 2.68 -14.67 19.49
N LYS A 408 3.51 -14.30 20.47
CA LYS A 408 3.23 -13.17 21.36
C LYS A 408 3.17 -11.84 20.62
N ASN A 409 4.07 -11.64 19.65
CA ASN A 409 4.17 -10.41 18.86
C ASN A 409 2.99 -10.21 17.91
N THR A 410 2.25 -11.27 17.53
CA THR A 410 1.01 -11.13 16.73
C THR A 410 -0.02 -10.22 17.39
N ALA A 411 -0.02 -10.16 18.74
CA ALA A 411 -0.89 -9.33 19.55
C ALA A 411 -0.20 -8.06 20.07
N ARG A 412 0.87 -7.59 19.41
CA ARG A 412 1.62 -6.38 19.78
C ARG A 412 1.54 -5.31 18.70
N LEU A 413 1.67 -4.06 19.12
CA LEU A 413 1.71 -2.92 18.21
C LEU A 413 3.02 -2.98 17.40
N VAL A 414 2.88 -3.03 16.08
CA VAL A 414 3.98 -3.00 15.13
C VAL A 414 3.71 -1.94 14.07
N SER A 415 4.77 -1.46 13.44
CA SER A 415 4.71 -0.50 12.35
C SER A 415 5.60 -0.93 11.18
N HIS A 416 5.48 -0.20 10.06
CA HIS A 416 6.29 -0.41 8.87
C HIS A 416 7.81 -0.35 9.16
N TYR A 417 8.24 0.42 10.16
CA TYR A 417 9.63 0.53 10.58
C TYR A 417 10.16 -0.80 11.13
N ASP A 418 9.34 -1.55 11.87
CA ASP A 418 9.73 -2.84 12.44
C ASP A 418 9.91 -3.90 11.36
N ILE A 419 9.04 -3.85 10.35
CA ILE A 419 9.11 -4.76 9.21
C ILE A 419 10.37 -4.47 8.40
N TYR A 420 10.72 -3.19 8.16
CA TYR A 420 12.01 -2.84 7.57
C TYR A 420 13.19 -3.43 8.36
N GLN A 421 13.23 -3.21 9.68
CA GLN A 421 14.35 -3.69 10.51
C GLN A 421 14.47 -5.21 10.45
N THR A 422 13.35 -5.92 10.48
CA THR A 422 13.29 -7.37 10.33
C THR A 422 13.84 -7.84 8.98
N MET A 423 13.38 -7.24 7.88
CA MET A 423 13.86 -7.58 6.53
C MET A 423 15.35 -7.30 6.39
N TYR A 424 15.81 -6.14 6.88
CA TYR A 424 17.20 -5.74 6.82
C TYR A 424 18.10 -6.74 7.56
N ASP A 425 17.73 -7.15 8.77
CA ASP A 425 18.52 -8.10 9.58
C ASP A 425 18.63 -9.48 8.91
N ILE A 426 17.53 -9.95 8.29
CA ILE A 426 17.50 -11.21 7.54
C ILE A 426 18.39 -11.13 6.30
N ILE A 427 18.27 -10.05 5.53
CA ILE A 427 19.01 -9.90 4.28
C ILE A 427 20.51 -9.74 4.55
N ALA A 428 20.86 -9.00 5.61
CA ALA A 428 22.24 -8.74 6.03
C ALA A 428 22.88 -9.89 6.82
N PHE A 429 22.17 -11.00 7.05
CA PHE A 429 22.64 -12.14 7.85
C PHE A 429 23.13 -11.73 9.23
N LYS A 430 22.54 -10.70 9.82
CA LYS A 430 22.90 -10.33 11.18
C LYS A 430 22.45 -11.48 12.06
N HIS A 431 23.36 -12.02 12.89
CA HIS A 431 22.97 -12.92 13.96
C HIS A 431 21.85 -12.24 14.73
N ILE A 432 20.66 -12.85 14.73
CA ILE A 432 19.57 -12.40 15.59
C ILE A 432 20.11 -12.54 17.00
N PRO A 433 20.40 -11.42 17.71
CA PRO A 433 20.95 -11.53 19.04
C PRO A 433 19.94 -12.31 19.91
N PRO A 434 20.40 -13.02 20.96
CA PRO A 434 19.48 -13.60 21.92
C PRO A 434 18.47 -12.54 22.38
N PRO A 435 17.21 -12.89 22.64
CA PRO A 435 16.15 -11.92 22.89
C PRO A 435 16.53 -10.96 24.01
N GLN A 436 16.95 -9.76 23.65
CA GLN A 436 17.27 -8.69 24.58
C GLN A 436 16.03 -7.81 24.71
N TYR A 437 15.59 -7.59 25.94
CA TYR A 437 14.64 -6.54 26.25
C TYR A 437 15.34 -5.20 26.00
N MET A 438 15.06 -4.59 24.85
CA MET A 438 15.47 -3.20 24.61
C MET A 438 14.58 -2.28 25.43
N ASP A 439 15.19 -1.58 26.38
CA ASP A 439 14.56 -0.60 27.25
C ASP A 439 13.84 0.48 26.42
N VAL A 440 12.69 0.96 26.91
CA VAL A 440 11.72 1.79 26.15
C VAL A 440 12.19 3.26 26.01
N GLN A 441 13.44 3.55 26.39
CA GLN A 441 13.94 4.91 26.60
C GLN A 441 14.31 5.68 25.32
N ASP A 442 14.33 5.05 24.14
CA ASP A 442 14.71 5.72 22.89
C ASP A 442 13.50 6.05 22.00
N THR A 443 13.45 7.30 21.53
CA THR A 443 12.41 7.82 20.62
C THR A 443 12.54 7.16 19.24
N LEU A 444 11.46 6.55 18.74
CA LEU A 444 11.38 5.83 17.45
C LEU A 444 12.34 4.64 17.29
N VAL A 445 12.13 3.55 18.04
CA VAL A 445 12.89 2.31 17.83
C VAL A 445 12.21 1.45 16.77
N ARG A 446 12.82 1.34 15.59
CA ARG A 446 12.53 0.27 14.63
C ARG A 446 13.01 -1.07 15.23
N ARG A 447 12.11 -2.03 15.41
CA ARG A 447 12.39 -3.30 16.11
C ARG A 447 12.32 -4.48 15.15
N ASN A 448 13.19 -5.48 15.37
CA ASN A 448 13.06 -6.76 14.68
C ASN A 448 11.92 -7.57 15.33
N ILE A 449 10.91 -7.97 14.56
CA ILE A 449 9.73 -8.70 15.08
C ILE A 449 10.04 -10.13 15.52
N LEU A 450 11.24 -10.64 15.23
CA LEU A 450 11.75 -11.91 15.76
C LEU A 450 12.23 -11.77 17.21
N ASN A 451 12.32 -10.55 17.73
CA ASN A 451 12.59 -10.23 19.14
C ASN A 451 11.31 -9.79 19.86
N PRO A 452 11.24 -9.90 21.20
CA PRO A 452 10.06 -9.48 21.96
C PRO A 452 9.68 -8.02 21.70
N ILE A 453 8.43 -7.78 21.30
CA ILE A 453 7.84 -6.44 21.24
C ILE A 453 7.15 -6.15 22.58
N PRO A 454 7.46 -5.01 23.25
CA PRO A 454 6.90 -4.69 24.55
C PRO A 454 5.36 -4.60 24.55
N ILE A 455 4.73 -5.05 25.64
CA ILE A 455 3.26 -4.98 25.81
C ILE A 455 2.80 -3.54 26.06
N ASP A 456 3.67 -2.72 26.63
CA ASP A 456 3.49 -1.32 26.98
C ASP A 456 3.90 -0.36 25.86
N ARG A 457 4.22 -0.88 24.67
CA ARG A 457 4.61 -0.07 23.52
C ARG A 457 3.50 0.89 23.11
N THR A 458 3.87 2.15 22.96
CA THR A 458 2.97 3.25 22.57
C THR A 458 3.00 3.51 21.06
N CYS A 459 2.04 4.30 20.55
CA CYS A 459 2.07 4.76 19.16
C CYS A 459 3.34 5.57 18.85
N SER A 460 3.80 6.39 19.79
CA SER A 460 5.03 7.18 19.63
C SER A 460 6.26 6.28 19.50
N ASP A 461 6.39 5.26 20.36
CA ASP A 461 7.48 4.27 20.29
C ASP A 461 7.50 3.50 18.97
N ALA A 462 6.31 3.30 18.38
CA ALA A 462 6.13 2.64 17.09
C ALA A 462 6.29 3.57 15.89
N GLY A 463 6.45 4.88 16.10
CA GLY A 463 6.50 5.87 15.01
C GLY A 463 5.16 6.06 14.29
N VAL A 464 4.06 5.77 14.97
CA VAL A 464 2.69 5.96 14.48
C VAL A 464 2.25 7.38 14.89
N PRO A 465 2.04 8.29 13.92
CA PRO A 465 1.50 9.63 14.21
C PRO A 465 0.17 9.55 14.96
N ALA A 466 -0.08 10.50 15.86
CA ALA A 466 -1.25 10.52 16.73
C ALA A 466 -2.57 10.51 15.92
N GLU A 467 -2.61 11.15 14.75
CA GLU A 467 -3.78 11.13 13.86
C GLU A 467 -4.13 9.73 13.32
N TYR A 468 -3.19 8.78 13.31
CA TYR A 468 -3.39 7.40 12.87
C TYR A 468 -3.39 6.38 14.03
N CYS A 469 -3.19 6.85 15.26
CA CYS A 469 -3.19 6.02 16.45
C CYS A 469 -4.63 5.65 16.84
N THR A 470 -4.96 4.35 16.77
CA THR A 470 -6.27 3.79 17.16
C THR A 470 -6.21 2.97 18.45
N CYS A 471 -5.23 3.29 19.30
CA CYS A 471 -4.96 2.52 20.52
C CYS A 471 -5.82 2.94 21.72
N TYR A 472 -6.57 4.04 21.58
CA TYR A 472 -7.34 4.62 22.67
C TYR A 472 -8.81 4.20 22.61
N GLU A 473 -9.43 4.12 23.78
CA GLU A 473 -10.89 3.93 23.87
C GLU A 473 -11.57 5.26 23.53
N LYS A 474 -12.70 5.18 22.82
CA LYS A 474 -13.40 6.34 22.30
C LYS A 474 -14.71 6.54 23.05
N ILE A 475 -14.89 7.74 23.57
CA ILE A 475 -16.14 8.17 24.22
C ILE A 475 -16.86 9.11 23.26
N SER A 476 -18.06 8.73 22.82
CA SER A 476 -18.88 9.58 21.96
C SER A 476 -19.29 10.86 22.68
N VAL A 477 -19.24 11.98 21.96
CA VAL A 477 -19.59 13.31 22.47
C VAL A 477 -20.75 13.86 21.62
N ASP A 478 -21.68 14.58 22.26
CA ASP A 478 -22.79 15.22 21.56
C ASP A 478 -22.26 16.24 20.53
N THR A 479 -22.60 16.03 19.27
CA THR A 479 -22.18 16.86 18.14
C THR A 479 -22.74 18.28 18.20
N ASN A 480 -23.82 18.51 18.95
CA ASN A 480 -24.46 19.81 19.10
C ASN A 480 -23.93 20.63 20.29
N SER A 481 -23.02 20.07 21.10
CA SER A 481 -22.43 20.79 22.22
C SER A 481 -21.62 22.01 21.74
N SER A 482 -21.55 23.04 22.59
CA SER A 482 -20.82 24.28 22.30
C SER A 482 -19.36 24.02 21.93
N ILE A 483 -18.69 23.12 22.68
CA ILE A 483 -17.29 22.74 22.43
C ILE A 483 -17.13 22.06 21.08
N CYS A 484 -18.04 21.17 20.68
CA CYS A 484 -17.99 20.51 19.37
C CYS A 484 -18.12 21.50 18.22
N LEU A 485 -19.06 22.45 18.32
CA LEU A 485 -19.23 23.49 17.31
C LEU A 485 -17.96 24.35 17.17
N GLU A 486 -17.34 24.66 18.30
CA GLU A 486 -16.12 25.46 18.34
C GLU A 486 -14.91 24.72 17.74
N LEU A 487 -14.69 23.47 18.15
CA LEU A 487 -13.66 22.60 17.58
C LEU A 487 -13.87 22.42 16.07
N GLY A 488 -15.12 22.26 15.63
CA GLY A 488 -15.47 22.14 14.21
C GLY A 488 -15.12 23.40 13.42
N GLN A 489 -15.43 24.57 13.96
CA GLN A 489 -15.05 25.86 13.36
C GLN A 489 -13.52 26.02 13.30
N HIS A 490 -12.82 25.63 14.37
CA HIS A 490 -11.36 25.68 14.42
C HIS A 490 -10.72 24.73 13.39
N LEU A 491 -11.27 23.53 13.21
CA LEU A 491 -10.82 22.58 12.19
C LEU A 491 -10.99 23.16 10.78
N VAL A 492 -12.16 23.74 10.47
CA VAL A 492 -12.40 24.41 9.18
C VAL A 492 -11.45 25.60 8.99
N HIS A 493 -11.22 26.40 10.02
CA HIS A 493 -10.26 27.50 9.96
C HIS A 493 -8.84 26.99 9.66
N HIS A 494 -8.41 25.91 10.30
CA HIS A 494 -7.12 25.28 10.01
C HIS A 494 -7.02 24.82 8.56
N ILE A 495 -8.06 24.14 8.04
CA ILE A 495 -8.12 23.69 6.64
C ILE A 495 -8.01 24.90 5.70
N ASN A 496 -8.80 25.94 5.95
CA ASN A 496 -8.75 27.18 5.17
C ASN A 496 -7.36 27.82 5.23
N LYS A 497 -6.67 27.84 6.37
CA LYS A 497 -5.30 28.36 6.45
C LYS A 497 -4.35 27.59 5.52
N LYS A 498 -4.47 26.26 5.43
CA LYS A 498 -3.67 25.45 4.49
C LYS A 498 -3.97 25.78 3.02
N ILE A 499 -5.25 25.96 2.68
CA ILE A 499 -5.71 26.32 1.33
C ILE A 499 -5.27 27.74 0.96
N LEU A 500 -5.50 28.70 1.84
CA LEU A 500 -5.33 30.15 1.62
C LEU A 500 -3.86 30.57 1.58
N HIS A 501 -2.97 29.88 2.30
CA HIS A 501 -1.52 30.08 2.16
C HIS A 501 -1.01 29.72 0.75
N SER A 502 -1.75 28.91 -0.01
CA SER A 502 -1.23 28.27 -1.23
C SER A 502 -1.90 28.70 -2.54
N TYR A 503 -3.20 29.02 -2.58
CA TYR A 503 -3.87 29.36 -3.86
C TYR A 503 -5.10 30.28 -3.73
N ARG A 504 -5.14 31.38 -4.50
CA ARG A 504 -6.36 32.23 -4.68
C ARG A 504 -7.51 31.54 -5.43
N LYS A 505 -7.28 30.34 -5.98
CA LYS A 505 -8.21 29.59 -6.84
C LYS A 505 -9.21 28.72 -6.08
N CYS A 506 -8.91 28.35 -4.84
CA CYS A 506 -9.79 27.53 -4.01
C CYS A 506 -10.77 28.40 -3.23
N ALA A 507 -12.02 27.98 -3.11
CA ALA A 507 -13.06 28.61 -2.32
C ALA A 507 -12.74 28.49 -0.82
N VAL A 508 -13.18 29.48 -0.04
CA VAL A 508 -13.17 29.40 1.42
C VAL A 508 -14.25 28.41 1.84
N LEU A 509 -13.87 27.43 2.65
CA LEU A 509 -14.79 26.43 3.17
C LEU A 509 -15.47 26.93 4.45
N ASN A 510 -16.74 26.61 4.64
CA ASN A 510 -17.48 26.87 5.86
C ASN A 510 -17.97 25.56 6.46
N LEU A 511 -18.03 25.48 7.79
CA LEU A 511 -18.61 24.34 8.49
C LEU A 511 -20.07 24.20 8.09
N TYR A 512 -20.47 23.02 7.65
CA TYR A 512 -21.84 22.69 7.27
C TYR A 512 -22.52 21.79 8.30
N ASN A 513 -21.83 20.74 8.74
CA ASN A 513 -22.36 19.79 9.73
C ASN A 513 -21.22 19.12 10.49
N ILE A 514 -21.49 18.66 11.71
CA ILE A 514 -20.63 17.76 12.48
C ILE A 514 -21.40 16.45 12.61
N SER A 515 -20.87 15.36 12.06
CA SER A 515 -21.59 14.08 12.03
C SER A 515 -21.15 13.10 13.11
N ASP A 516 -19.93 13.26 13.64
CA ASP A 516 -19.37 12.36 14.63
C ASP A 516 -18.29 13.07 15.44
N VAL A 517 -18.28 12.88 16.76
CA VAL A 517 -17.22 13.36 17.66
C VAL A 517 -16.96 12.33 18.74
N SER A 518 -15.69 12.07 19.00
CA SER A 518 -15.25 11.20 20.09
C SER A 518 -14.05 11.80 20.82
N LEU A 519 -14.07 11.73 22.15
CA LEU A 519 -12.91 11.94 23.01
C LEU A 519 -12.07 10.66 23.01
N GLU A 520 -10.80 10.75 22.59
CA GLU A 520 -9.89 9.61 22.47
C GLU A 520 -8.93 9.52 23.67
N TYR A 521 -8.42 10.64 24.15
CA TYR A 521 -7.54 10.69 25.32
C TYR A 521 -7.82 11.93 26.16
N SER A 522 -7.67 11.84 27.48
CA SER A 522 -7.72 12.96 28.43
C SER A 522 -6.95 12.61 29.69
N ASP A 523 -6.42 13.61 30.42
CA ASP A 523 -5.64 13.37 31.65
C ASP A 523 -6.38 12.52 32.69
N LYS A 524 -7.71 12.65 32.75
CA LYS A 524 -8.57 11.83 33.63
C LYS A 524 -8.83 10.44 33.05
N HIS A 525 -8.99 10.32 31.73
CA HIS A 525 -9.16 9.05 31.04
C HIS A 525 -7.89 8.18 31.12
N VAL A 526 -6.70 8.81 31.05
CA VAL A 526 -5.40 8.16 31.26
C VAL A 526 -5.32 7.54 32.67
N LYS A 527 -5.74 8.28 33.70
CA LYS A 527 -5.78 7.77 35.08
C LYS A 527 -6.77 6.61 35.25
N ARG A 528 -7.97 6.70 34.65
CA ARG A 528 -8.97 5.61 34.67
C ARG A 528 -8.46 4.34 33.97
N GLN A 529 -7.80 4.45 32.81
CA GLN A 529 -7.22 3.31 32.11
C GLN A 529 -6.04 2.69 32.86
N ALA A 530 -5.17 3.51 33.46
CA ALA A 530 -4.06 3.04 34.29
C ALA A 530 -4.55 2.29 35.54
N ASP A 531 -5.66 2.74 36.14
CA ASP A 531 -6.27 2.10 37.30
C ASP A 531 -7.05 0.82 36.94
N GLN A 532 -7.74 0.78 35.80
CA GLN A 532 -8.42 -0.43 35.30
C GLN A 532 -7.44 -1.52 34.89
N GLY A 533 -6.25 -1.17 34.36
CA GLY A 533 -5.16 -2.11 34.11
C GLY A 533 -4.59 -2.75 35.39
N ARG A 534 -4.90 -2.20 36.58
CA ARG A 534 -4.45 -2.70 37.89
C ARG A 534 -5.56 -3.31 38.74
N LYS A 535 -6.83 -3.18 38.38
CA LYS A 535 -7.98 -3.66 39.18
C LYS A 535 -8.97 -4.45 38.34
N SER A 536 -9.00 -5.77 38.56
CA SER A 536 -10.09 -6.65 38.15
C SER A 536 -11.28 -6.49 39.11
N SER A 537 -12.08 -5.43 38.96
CA SER A 537 -13.40 -5.38 39.59
C SER A 537 -14.34 -4.46 38.82
N TRP A 538 -15.44 -5.04 38.36
CA TRP A 538 -16.48 -4.41 37.57
C TRP A 538 -17.26 -3.40 38.41
N ASN A 539 -17.20 -2.12 38.04
CA ASN A 539 -18.24 -1.15 38.36
C ASN A 539 -18.88 -0.69 37.05
N ASN A 540 -20.18 -0.99 36.90
CA ASN A 540 -21.00 -0.54 35.79
C ASN A 540 -21.37 0.94 36.01
N GLN A 541 -20.52 1.83 35.50
CA GLN A 541 -20.93 3.22 35.27
C GLN A 541 -21.55 3.31 33.87
N THR A 542 -22.73 3.90 33.77
CA THR A 542 -23.50 3.96 32.51
C THR A 542 -22.82 4.89 31.52
N LYS A 543 -22.87 4.55 30.21
CA LYS A 543 -22.26 5.36 29.13
C LYS A 543 -22.70 6.84 29.11
N SER A 544 -23.86 7.18 29.69
CA SER A 544 -24.36 8.55 29.72
C SER A 544 -23.63 9.45 30.73
N GLU A 545 -23.25 8.93 31.90
CA GLU A 545 -22.52 9.71 32.92
C GLU A 545 -21.10 10.04 32.43
N ALA A 546 -20.45 9.12 31.72
CA ALA A 546 -19.12 9.35 31.13
C ALA A 546 -19.14 10.38 29.99
N ALA A 547 -20.25 10.47 29.24
CA ALA A 547 -20.42 11.44 28.16
C ALA A 547 -20.66 12.86 28.69
N GLU A 548 -21.42 13.02 29.79
CA GLU A 548 -21.59 14.33 30.45
C GLU A 548 -20.30 14.84 31.10
N GLU A 549 -19.52 13.95 31.71
CA GLU A 549 -18.24 14.30 32.37
C GLU A 549 -17.12 14.64 31.36
N ALA A 550 -17.25 14.18 30.09
CA ALA A 550 -16.28 14.40 29.01
C ALA A 550 -16.39 15.78 28.33
N LEU A 551 -17.48 16.53 28.56
CA LEU A 551 -17.83 17.74 27.79
C LEU A 551 -16.89 18.94 27.99
N TYR A 552 -15.95 18.89 28.95
CA TYR A 552 -14.96 19.95 29.23
C TYR A 552 -13.62 19.41 29.74
N ASN A 553 -13.25 18.18 29.37
CA ASN A 553 -11.96 17.63 29.79
C ASN A 553 -10.89 17.98 28.76
N ASP A 554 -9.74 18.43 29.26
CA ASP A 554 -8.52 18.57 28.48
C ASP A 554 -8.20 17.21 27.83
N GLY A 555 -8.00 17.20 26.51
CA GLY A 555 -7.84 15.96 25.77
C GLY A 555 -8.00 16.07 24.24
N GLY A 556 -7.83 14.92 23.61
CA GLY A 556 -7.90 14.75 22.16
C GLY A 556 -9.30 14.39 21.66
N TYR A 557 -9.88 15.27 20.86
CA TYR A 557 -11.16 15.09 20.20
C TYR A 557 -10.97 14.74 18.73
N ARG A 558 -11.41 13.55 18.32
CA ARG A 558 -11.53 13.19 16.90
C ARG A 558 -12.92 13.54 16.43
N MET A 559 -13.02 14.25 15.30
CA MET A 559 -14.30 14.66 14.74
C MET A 559 -14.39 14.46 13.24
N VAL A 560 -15.61 14.20 12.78
CA VAL A 560 -15.98 14.15 11.37
C VAL A 560 -16.90 15.33 11.06
N ILE A 561 -16.45 16.19 10.15
CA ILE A 561 -17.15 17.40 9.74
C ILE A 561 -17.46 17.38 8.25
N TYR A 562 -18.54 18.05 7.87
CA TYR A 562 -18.87 18.40 6.50
C TYR A 562 -18.67 19.89 6.28
N THR A 563 -18.16 20.27 5.11
CA THR A 563 -18.01 21.68 4.71
C THR A 563 -18.72 22.01 3.42
N ILE A 564 -19.05 23.28 3.24
CA ILE A 564 -19.54 23.87 1.99
C ILE A 564 -18.59 24.98 1.51
N PRO A 565 -18.44 25.21 0.20
CA PRO A 565 -19.04 24.46 -0.92
C PRO A 565 -18.46 23.04 -1.08
N GLY A 566 -19.09 22.21 -1.92
CA GLY A 566 -18.57 20.89 -2.32
C GLY A 566 -18.91 19.71 -1.41
N LYS A 567 -19.58 19.93 -0.26
CA LYS A 567 -19.99 18.90 0.71
C LYS A 567 -18.83 17.97 1.08
N ALA A 568 -17.67 18.55 1.34
CA ALA A 568 -16.47 17.81 1.69
C ALA A 568 -16.59 17.22 3.09
N CYS A 569 -16.31 15.93 3.25
CA CYS A 569 -16.31 15.24 4.53
C CYS A 569 -14.86 15.05 5.01
N PHE A 570 -14.51 15.60 6.16
CA PHE A 570 -13.17 15.53 6.73
C PHE A 570 -13.19 14.89 8.11
N GLU A 571 -12.19 14.07 8.40
CA GLU A 571 -11.83 13.66 9.76
C GLU A 571 -10.61 14.45 10.23
N GLY A 572 -10.65 14.95 11.47
CA GLY A 572 -9.52 15.60 12.12
C GLY A 572 -9.41 15.21 13.58
N LEU A 573 -8.19 15.27 14.11
CA LEU A 573 -7.89 15.15 15.54
C LEU A 573 -7.50 16.53 16.07
N LEU A 574 -8.14 16.96 17.15
CA LEU A 574 -7.85 18.23 17.81
C LEU A 574 -7.52 17.98 19.27
N ASP A 575 -6.47 18.61 19.74
CA ASP A 575 -6.10 18.64 21.15
C ASP A 575 -6.68 19.91 21.77
N TYR A 576 -7.47 19.75 22.82
CA TYR A 576 -8.12 20.80 23.58
C TYR A 576 -7.52 20.86 24.98
N SER A 577 -7.05 22.04 25.40
CA SER A 577 -6.56 22.25 26.77
C SER A 577 -7.09 23.56 27.35
N SER A 578 -7.58 23.48 28.57
CA SER A 578 -7.98 24.62 29.40
C SER A 578 -6.72 25.37 29.82
N ALA A 579 -6.73 26.70 29.73
CA ALA A 579 -5.61 27.56 30.10
C ALA A 579 -6.09 28.70 31.01
N THR A 580 -5.17 29.33 31.75
CA THR A 580 -5.52 30.47 32.63
C THR A 580 -6.16 31.64 31.87
N ASP A 581 -5.86 31.77 30.57
CA ASP A 581 -6.32 32.86 29.71
C ASP A 581 -7.43 32.41 28.73
N GLY A 582 -8.09 31.27 29.01
CA GLY A 582 -9.15 30.70 28.16
C GLY A 582 -8.89 29.23 27.86
N TYR A 583 -8.77 28.88 26.59
CA TYR A 583 -8.49 27.51 26.15
C TYR A 583 -7.59 27.55 24.91
N ARG A 584 -6.94 26.43 24.63
CA ARG A 584 -6.08 26.24 23.46
C ARG A 584 -6.58 25.05 22.67
N ILE A 585 -6.79 25.26 21.38
CA ILE A 585 -7.14 24.22 20.42
C ILE A 585 -5.98 24.08 19.44
N LYS A 586 -5.51 22.85 19.26
CA LYS A 586 -4.47 22.51 18.30
C LYS A 586 -4.94 21.37 17.41
N VAL A 587 -5.00 21.59 16.10
CA VAL A 587 -5.19 20.48 15.15
C VAL A 587 -3.92 19.64 15.07
N ILE A 588 -4.06 18.33 15.30
CA ILE A 588 -3.00 17.34 15.25
C ILE A 588 -2.95 16.73 13.85
N GLY A 589 -1.76 16.68 13.26
CA GLY A 589 -1.56 16.10 11.93
C GLY A 589 -2.27 16.86 10.81
N LEU A 590 -2.55 16.14 9.72
CA LEU A 590 -3.36 16.64 8.61
C LEU A 590 -4.77 16.02 8.63
N PRO A 591 -5.84 16.82 8.51
CA PRO A 591 -7.18 16.28 8.38
C PRO A 591 -7.31 15.41 7.12
N SER A 592 -8.05 14.31 7.22
CA SER A 592 -8.23 13.33 6.14
C SER A 592 -9.55 13.58 5.40
N ARG A 593 -9.51 13.67 4.08
CA ARG A 593 -10.72 13.73 3.23
C ARG A 593 -11.34 12.33 3.12
N LEU A 594 -12.58 12.16 3.59
CA LEU A 594 -13.26 10.86 3.66
C LEU A 594 -14.16 10.57 2.46
N ASN A 595 -14.61 11.57 1.70
CA ASN A 595 -15.41 11.36 0.50
C ASN A 595 -14.67 11.76 -0.78
N VAL A 596 -14.98 11.06 -1.87
CA VAL A 596 -14.39 11.31 -3.20
C VAL A 596 -14.70 12.75 -3.62
N TYR A 597 -13.66 13.47 -4.06
CA TYR A 597 -13.75 14.87 -4.49
C TYR A 597 -13.78 15.03 -6.01
N GLY A 598 -13.49 13.98 -6.80
CA GLY A 598 -13.59 14.01 -8.26
C GLY A 598 -12.92 15.23 -8.88
N ASN A 599 -13.67 16.00 -9.66
CA ASN A 599 -13.17 17.19 -10.35
C ASN A 599 -13.25 18.50 -9.53
N GLN A 600 -13.64 18.42 -8.24
CA GLN A 600 -13.77 19.61 -7.37
C GLN A 600 -12.45 20.37 -7.18
N SER A 601 -11.31 19.70 -7.35
CA SER A 601 -9.97 20.26 -7.12
C SER A 601 -9.11 20.39 -8.39
N HIS A 602 -9.73 20.43 -9.57
CA HIS A 602 -9.02 20.45 -10.87
C HIS A 602 -8.10 21.67 -11.07
N CYS A 603 -8.31 22.76 -10.34
CA CYS A 603 -7.54 23.99 -10.40
C CYS A 603 -6.18 23.94 -9.66
N THR A 604 -5.85 22.82 -8.99
CA THR A 604 -4.56 22.61 -8.31
C THR A 604 -3.93 21.28 -8.69
N GLU A 605 -2.60 21.27 -8.85
CA GLU A 605 -1.83 20.05 -9.10
C GLU A 605 -1.07 19.55 -7.86
N THR A 606 -1.21 20.22 -6.72
CA THR A 606 -0.54 19.80 -5.47
C THR A 606 -1.33 18.68 -4.80
N VAL A 607 -0.70 17.51 -4.60
CA VAL A 607 -1.33 16.31 -3.98
C VAL A 607 -2.11 16.66 -2.71
N VAL A 608 -1.46 17.37 -1.77
CA VAL A 608 -2.07 17.72 -0.48
C VAL A 608 -3.27 18.65 -0.68
N LEU A 609 -3.17 19.64 -1.57
CA LEU A 609 -4.26 20.59 -1.81
C LEU A 609 -5.44 19.95 -2.56
N LYS A 610 -5.23 18.91 -3.37
CA LYS A 610 -6.32 18.22 -4.08
C LYS A 610 -7.38 17.65 -3.14
N SER A 611 -7.00 17.26 -1.92
CA SER A 611 -7.94 16.73 -0.90
C SER A 611 -8.79 17.82 -0.23
N PHE A 612 -8.31 19.07 -0.21
CA PHE A 612 -8.95 20.18 0.51
C PHE A 612 -9.64 21.19 -0.42
N CYS A 613 -9.12 21.40 -1.62
CA CYS A 613 -9.55 22.48 -2.51
C CYS A 613 -10.93 22.19 -3.13
N TYR A 614 -11.80 23.19 -3.10
CA TYR A 614 -12.95 23.32 -4.01
C TYR A 614 -12.68 24.51 -4.93
N CYS A 615 -12.65 24.31 -6.23
CA CYS A 615 -12.28 25.37 -7.17
C CYS A 615 -13.38 26.44 -7.29
N LYS A 616 -12.98 27.72 -7.28
CA LYS A 616 -13.91 28.87 -7.27
C LYS A 616 -14.74 29.01 -8.53
N ASP A 617 -14.24 28.56 -9.67
CA ASP A 617 -15.00 28.52 -10.92
C ASP A 617 -16.24 27.60 -10.82
N LEU A 618 -16.17 26.54 -10.01
CA LEU A 618 -17.31 25.67 -9.69
C LEU A 618 -18.33 26.30 -8.73
N LEU A 619 -18.13 27.55 -8.28
CA LEU A 619 -19.13 28.29 -7.50
C LEU A 619 -20.22 28.91 -8.38
N ASN A 620 -19.93 29.13 -9.66
CA ASN A 620 -20.82 29.82 -10.59
C ASN A 620 -21.67 28.88 -11.45
N ASP A 621 -21.47 27.55 -11.32
CA ASP A 621 -22.18 26.51 -12.06
C ASP A 621 -23.45 25.98 -11.33
N HIS A 622 -23.93 26.71 -10.31
CA HIS A 622 -25.11 26.33 -9.52
C HIS A 622 -26.11 27.47 -9.34
#